data_AF-A0A0N5BXU7-F1
#
_entry.id   AF-A0A0N5BXU7-F1
#
_cell.length_a   1.000
_cell.length_b   1.000
_cell.length_c   1.000
_cell.angle_alpha   90.00
_cell.angle_beta   90.00
_cell.angle_gamma   90.00
#
_symmetry.space_group_name_H-M   'P 1'
#
loop_
_entity.id
_entity.type
_entity.pdbx_description
1 polymer ?
#
loop_
_entity_poly.entity_id
_entity_poly.type
_entity_poly.pdbx_seq_one_letter_code
_entity_poly.pdbx_strand_id
1 'polypeptide(L)'
;MCQNVSKKDDVKVNNNNEDNTNINNLGAMKHSKLSPYLLSKGSDEHKKRKNIKGEIDFIQRKYNSRMKSGISRLYELQPDPYDATQRRSMRVCVFTEVKNVNELMEMVRTGEIDAALIKAELVVEPFVLLAAANRAVHQAAHNRMSTRSLSAELIYSLSPTRNISESLINFGISEGSENLIVCVFDDAKGSKMVKLSKKIKGKPVKFEKWMELVHYPSIKKLYNLKTSDLKSEDLCDIIANQIVSKDMIN
;
A
#
# COMPACT_ATOMS: atom_id res chain seq x y z
N MET A 1 -42.22 17.96 26.74
CA MET A 1 -42.79 17.43 28.00
C MET A 1 -42.57 15.92 28.01
N CYS A 2 -41.56 15.47 28.75
CA CYS A 2 -41.68 14.63 29.97
C CYS A 2 -41.53 13.14 29.59
N GLN A 3 -40.35 12.52 29.71
CA GLN A 3 -39.74 11.94 30.93
C GLN A 3 -40.69 11.11 31.80
N ASN A 4 -40.37 9.82 31.95
CA ASN A 4 -40.22 9.04 33.21
C ASN A 4 -40.35 7.54 32.90
N VAL A 5 -39.33 6.68 33.08
CA VAL A 5 -38.68 6.17 34.32
C VAL A 5 -39.58 5.25 35.15
N SER A 6 -39.12 3.99 35.35
CA SER A 6 -38.98 3.20 36.61
C SER A 6 -39.35 1.71 36.40
N LYS A 7 -38.40 0.76 36.53
CA LYS A 7 -38.01 -0.10 37.70
C LYS A 7 -38.80 -1.43 37.78
N LYS A 8 -38.09 -2.57 37.65
CA LYS A 8 -37.67 -3.59 38.67
C LYS A 8 -38.77 -4.65 38.89
N ASP A 9 -38.45 -5.95 38.92
CA ASP A 9 -37.97 -6.74 40.07
C ASP A 9 -37.37 -8.09 39.58
N ASP A 10 -36.17 -8.49 40.01
CA ASP A 10 -35.82 -9.39 41.14
C ASP A 10 -35.73 -10.88 40.75
N VAL A 11 -34.52 -11.45 40.85
CA VAL A 11 -34.28 -12.74 41.52
C VAL A 11 -32.95 -12.66 42.27
N LYS A 12 -33.04 -12.70 43.60
CA LYS A 12 -31.96 -12.96 44.55
C LYS A 12 -31.67 -14.47 44.60
N VAL A 13 -30.41 -14.87 44.79
CA VAL A 13 -30.04 -15.84 45.85
C VAL A 13 -28.64 -15.50 46.37
N ASN A 14 -28.58 -15.37 47.70
CA ASN A 14 -27.44 -15.07 48.56
C ASN A 14 -26.44 -16.25 48.64
N ASN A 15 -25.19 -15.94 49.04
CA ASN A 15 -24.69 -16.34 50.37
C ASN A 15 -23.31 -15.73 50.66
N ASN A 16 -23.35 -14.68 51.48
CA ASN A 16 -22.51 -14.38 52.64
C ASN A 16 -21.27 -15.26 52.86
N ASN A 17 -20.11 -14.64 53.07
CA ASN A 17 -19.68 -14.32 54.43
C ASN A 17 -18.55 -13.29 54.45
N GLU A 18 -18.73 -12.36 55.37
CA GLU A 18 -17.87 -11.26 55.78
C GLU A 18 -16.60 -11.78 56.47
N ASP A 19 -15.49 -11.05 56.38
CA ASP A 19 -15.05 -10.25 57.53
C ASP A 19 -13.77 -9.47 57.23
N ASN A 20 -13.91 -8.16 57.38
CA ASN A 20 -12.82 -7.19 57.52
C ASN A 20 -12.03 -7.47 58.80
N THR A 21 -10.72 -7.26 58.79
CA THR A 21 -10.09 -6.42 59.83
C THR A 21 -8.69 -5.96 59.41
N ASN A 22 -8.54 -4.65 59.47
CA ASN A 22 -7.31 -3.87 59.40
C ASN A 22 -6.56 -4.00 60.74
N ILE A 23 -5.27 -4.35 60.75
CA ILE A 23 -4.40 -4.05 61.90
C ILE A 23 -3.01 -3.63 61.39
N ASN A 24 -2.71 -2.34 61.55
CA ASN A 24 -1.36 -1.79 61.52
C ASN A 24 -0.65 -2.07 62.86
N ASN A 25 0.67 -2.28 62.77
CA ASN A 25 1.70 -2.23 63.82
C ASN A 25 1.69 -3.29 64.94
N LEU A 26 2.72 -4.16 64.94
CA LEU A 26 3.51 -4.45 66.14
C LEU A 26 4.92 -5.01 65.81
N GLY A 27 5.94 -4.31 66.30
CA GLY A 27 7.20 -4.80 66.87
C GLY A 27 7.93 -6.06 66.34
N ALA A 28 9.17 -5.82 65.92
CA ALA A 28 10.40 -6.54 66.28
C ALA A 28 10.47 -8.08 66.23
N MET A 29 11.47 -8.53 65.44
CA MET A 29 12.18 -9.82 65.49
C MET A 29 11.40 -11.10 65.22
N LYS A 30 11.61 -11.64 64.02
CA LYS A 30 12.18 -12.99 63.83
C LYS A 30 12.85 -13.02 62.46
N HIS A 31 14.17 -13.21 62.45
CA HIS A 31 14.91 -13.62 61.25
C HIS A 31 14.32 -14.95 60.76
N SER A 32 13.31 -14.89 59.90
CA SER A 32 12.98 -16.04 59.05
C SER A 32 13.99 -16.02 57.92
N LYS A 33 14.85 -17.04 57.91
CA LYS A 33 15.77 -17.34 56.81
C LYS A 33 14.92 -17.55 55.55
N LEU A 34 14.71 -16.49 54.77
CA LEU A 34 14.36 -16.65 53.37
C LEU A 34 15.50 -17.46 52.73
N SER A 35 15.13 -18.57 52.10
CA SER A 35 16.07 -19.44 51.38
C SER A 35 16.93 -18.58 50.43
N PRO A 36 18.26 -18.79 50.35
CA PRO A 36 19.11 -18.11 49.38
C PRO A 36 18.61 -18.26 47.93
N TYR A 37 17.81 -19.30 47.65
CA TYR A 37 17.15 -19.52 46.36
C TYR A 37 15.97 -18.57 46.05
N LEU A 38 15.50 -17.80 47.03
CA LEU A 38 14.44 -16.80 46.86
C LEU A 38 14.98 -15.38 46.66
N LEU A 39 16.30 -15.17 46.81
CA LEU A 39 16.98 -13.91 46.50
C LEU A 39 17.77 -14.00 45.18
N SER A 40 17.09 -13.92 44.03
CA SER A 40 17.66 -13.37 42.78
C SER A 40 16.69 -13.26 41.58
N LYS A 41 15.37 -13.46 41.75
CA LYS A 41 14.47 -13.45 40.58
C LYS A 41 14.13 -12.06 40.02
N GLY A 42 14.42 -10.98 40.74
CA GLY A 42 14.05 -9.62 40.32
C GLY A 42 14.81 -9.13 39.07
N SER A 43 16.13 -9.33 39.01
CA SER A 43 16.96 -8.86 37.88
C SER A 43 16.68 -9.64 36.58
N ASP A 44 16.43 -10.94 36.71
CA ASP A 44 16.18 -11.82 35.57
C ASP A 44 14.75 -11.67 35.03
N GLU A 45 13.76 -11.47 35.90
CA GLU A 45 12.41 -11.08 35.47
C GLU A 45 12.39 -9.71 34.79
N HIS A 46 13.11 -8.72 35.32
CA HIS A 46 13.19 -7.41 34.68
C HIS A 46 13.88 -7.46 33.31
N LYS A 47 14.96 -8.24 33.16
CA LYS A 47 15.61 -8.49 31.86
C LYS A 47 14.65 -9.21 30.90
N LYS A 48 13.95 -10.25 31.35
CA LYS A 48 12.97 -11.00 30.55
C LYS A 48 11.80 -10.11 30.10
N ARG A 49 11.25 -9.28 30.99
CA ARG A 49 10.18 -8.30 30.67
C ARG A 49 10.65 -7.24 29.69
N LYS A 50 11.88 -6.72 29.82
CA LYS A 50 12.47 -5.78 28.85
C LYS A 50 12.65 -6.41 27.47
N ASN A 51 13.08 -7.67 27.41
CA ASN A 51 13.25 -8.40 26.15
C ASN A 51 11.90 -8.63 25.44
N ILE A 52 10.89 -9.09 26.19
CA ILE A 52 9.52 -9.27 25.68
C ILE A 52 8.94 -7.94 25.19
N LYS A 53 9.13 -6.85 25.95
CA LYS A 53 8.69 -5.51 25.53
C LYS A 53 9.37 -5.07 24.24
N GLY A 54 10.68 -5.27 24.12
CA GLY A 54 11.43 -4.96 22.90
C GLY A 54 10.95 -5.78 21.68
N GLU A 55 10.60 -7.04 21.90
CA GLU A 55 10.06 -7.93 20.88
C GLU A 55 8.63 -7.54 20.46
N ILE A 56 7.77 -7.20 21.41
CA ILE A 56 6.44 -6.63 21.15
C ILE A 56 6.57 -5.30 20.39
N ASP A 57 7.42 -4.38 20.82
CA ASP A 57 7.65 -3.11 20.16
C ASP A 57 8.21 -3.30 18.74
N PHE A 58 9.02 -4.34 18.53
CA PHE A 58 9.51 -4.73 17.21
C PHE A 58 8.38 -5.28 16.33
N ILE A 59 7.54 -6.18 16.85
CA ILE A 59 6.37 -6.73 16.13
C ILE A 59 5.37 -5.62 15.81
N GLN A 60 5.10 -4.71 16.76
CA GLN A 60 4.22 -3.57 16.59
C GLN A 60 4.75 -2.63 15.50
N ARG A 61 6.06 -2.32 15.50
CA ARG A 61 6.71 -1.55 14.44
C ARG A 61 6.63 -2.26 13.09
N LYS A 62 6.85 -3.57 13.05
CA LYS A 62 6.76 -4.38 11.83
C LYS A 62 5.33 -4.42 11.30
N TYR A 63 4.33 -4.55 12.17
CA TYR A 63 2.91 -4.52 11.82
C TYR A 63 2.50 -3.12 11.32
N ASN A 64 2.85 -2.06 12.04
CA ASN A 64 2.56 -0.67 11.66
C ASN A 64 3.34 -0.23 10.41
N SER A 65 4.43 -0.91 10.05
CA SER A 65 5.17 -0.68 8.81
C SER A 65 4.53 -1.33 7.57
N ARG A 66 3.50 -2.17 7.75
CA ARG A 66 2.76 -2.81 6.67
C ARG A 66 1.46 -2.04 6.41
N MET A 67 1.12 -1.81 5.14
CA MET A 67 -0.19 -1.24 4.79
C MET A 67 -1.31 -2.17 5.23
N LYS A 68 -2.47 -1.59 5.58
CA LYS A 68 -3.68 -2.37 5.86
C LYS A 68 -4.02 -3.27 4.66
N SER A 69 -4.45 -4.49 4.93
CA SER A 69 -4.85 -5.45 3.91
C SER A 69 -5.91 -4.85 2.97
N GLY A 70 -5.79 -5.10 1.66
CA GLY A 70 -6.72 -4.64 0.63
C GLY A 70 -6.46 -3.23 0.05
N ILE A 71 -5.63 -2.41 0.68
CA ILE A 71 -5.28 -1.06 0.16
C ILE A 71 -4.14 -1.12 -0.86
N SER A 72 -3.17 -2.00 -0.61
CA SER A 72 -2.05 -2.23 -1.53
C SER A 72 -2.07 -3.68 -2.02
N ARG A 73 -1.77 -3.89 -3.30
CA ARG A 73 -1.54 -5.23 -3.85
C ARG A 73 -0.10 -5.36 -4.33
N LEU A 74 0.50 -6.52 -4.09
CA LEU A 74 1.81 -6.88 -4.64
C LEU A 74 1.57 -7.82 -5.81
N TYR A 75 2.15 -7.49 -6.96
CA TYR A 75 2.15 -8.33 -8.14
C TYR A 75 3.56 -8.82 -8.40
N GLU A 76 3.70 -10.10 -8.70
CA GLU A 76 4.91 -10.65 -9.30
C GLU A 76 4.81 -10.44 -10.82
N LEU A 77 5.88 -9.91 -11.40
CA LEU A 77 5.96 -9.67 -12.84
C LEU A 77 6.54 -10.92 -13.51
N GLN A 78 6.18 -11.12 -14.78
CA GLN A 78 6.70 -12.25 -15.54
C GLN A 78 8.22 -12.10 -15.65
N PRO A 79 8.99 -13.18 -15.38
CA PRO A 79 10.42 -13.15 -15.58
C PRO A 79 10.74 -13.06 -17.07
N ASP A 80 11.92 -12.54 -17.36
CA ASP A 80 12.45 -12.59 -18.72
C ASP A 80 12.55 -14.06 -19.20
N PRO A 81 12.08 -14.39 -20.42
CA PRO A 81 12.09 -15.77 -20.90
C PRO A 81 13.51 -16.34 -21.11
N TYR A 82 14.52 -15.47 -21.24
CA TYR A 82 15.92 -15.85 -21.39
C TYR A 82 16.70 -15.75 -20.08
N ASP A 83 16.16 -15.06 -19.06
CA ASP A 83 16.79 -14.92 -17.74
C ASP A 83 15.77 -14.97 -16.59
N ALA A 84 15.45 -16.19 -16.14
CA ALA A 84 14.55 -16.44 -15.01
C ALA A 84 15.08 -15.96 -13.64
N THR A 85 16.34 -15.49 -13.56
CA THR A 85 16.91 -14.98 -12.31
C THR A 85 16.43 -13.56 -12.00
N GLN A 86 15.98 -12.81 -13.01
CA GLN A 86 15.51 -11.43 -12.87
C GLN A 86 14.03 -11.37 -12.45
N ARG A 87 13.72 -11.87 -11.27
CA ARG A 87 12.38 -11.73 -10.69
C ARG A 87 12.16 -10.29 -10.23
N ARG A 88 11.15 -9.64 -10.79
CA ARG A 88 10.71 -8.30 -10.39
C ARG A 88 9.33 -8.36 -9.75
N SER A 89 9.06 -7.43 -8.85
CA SER A 89 7.73 -7.27 -8.26
C SER A 89 7.30 -5.81 -8.32
N MET A 90 5.99 -5.59 -8.31
CA MET A 90 5.43 -4.25 -8.30
C MET A 90 4.34 -4.16 -7.26
N ARG A 91 4.47 -3.19 -6.35
CA ARG A 91 3.41 -2.85 -5.39
C ARG A 91 2.59 -1.69 -5.93
N VAL A 92 1.28 -1.86 -5.91
CA VAL A 92 0.33 -0.90 -6.46
C VAL A 92 -0.64 -0.46 -5.36
N CYS A 93 -0.93 0.85 -5.33
CA CYS A 93 -1.91 1.50 -4.46
C CYS A 93 -2.73 2.51 -5.26
N VAL A 94 -3.99 2.71 -4.88
CA VAL A 94 -4.85 3.73 -5.47
C VAL A 94 -5.16 4.80 -4.43
N PHE A 95 -5.03 6.07 -4.82
CA PHE A 95 -5.36 7.23 -4.01
C PHE A 95 -6.40 8.09 -4.72
N THR A 96 -7.34 8.63 -3.97
CA THR A 96 -8.33 9.61 -4.45
C THR A 96 -8.25 10.89 -3.64
N GLU A 97 -8.85 11.96 -4.16
CA GLU A 97 -8.90 13.26 -3.50
C GLU A 97 -7.51 13.81 -3.15
N VAL A 98 -6.50 13.56 -4.00
CA VAL A 98 -5.12 14.04 -3.75
C VAL A 98 -5.05 15.55 -3.94
N LYS A 99 -4.45 16.25 -2.96
CA LYS A 99 -4.40 17.72 -2.91
C LYS A 99 -3.02 18.33 -3.13
N ASN A 100 -1.96 17.52 -3.16
CA ASN A 100 -0.58 18.01 -3.32
C ASN A 100 0.13 17.48 -4.56
N VAL A 101 -0.60 17.34 -5.67
CA VAL A 101 -0.02 16.83 -6.93
C VAL A 101 1.17 17.66 -7.42
N ASN A 102 1.16 18.98 -7.24
CA ASN A 102 2.29 19.83 -7.61
C ASN A 102 3.56 19.51 -6.80
N GLU A 103 3.43 19.23 -5.50
CA GLU A 103 4.55 18.76 -4.66
C GLU A 103 5.05 17.38 -5.13
N LEU A 104 4.13 16.46 -5.45
CA LEU A 104 4.47 15.11 -5.90
C LEU A 104 5.19 15.12 -7.27
N MET A 105 4.74 15.95 -8.21
CA MET A 105 5.41 16.14 -9.51
C MET A 105 6.85 16.62 -9.32
N GLU A 106 7.07 17.58 -8.41
CA GLU A 106 8.40 18.09 -8.11
C GLU A 106 9.30 17.03 -7.46
N MET A 107 8.77 16.25 -6.52
CA MET A 107 9.50 15.14 -5.89
C MET A 107 9.88 14.04 -6.88
N VAL A 108 9.03 13.74 -7.88
CA VAL A 108 9.37 12.80 -8.96
C VAL A 108 10.45 13.41 -9.87
N ARG A 109 10.31 14.68 -10.25
CA ARG A 109 11.24 15.39 -11.15
C ARG A 109 12.65 15.52 -10.56
N THR A 110 12.74 15.74 -9.25
CA THR A 110 13.99 15.84 -8.50
C THR A 110 14.58 14.48 -8.12
N GLY A 111 13.83 13.38 -8.31
CA GLY A 111 14.24 12.03 -7.96
C GLY A 111 14.11 11.69 -6.47
N GLU A 112 13.44 12.52 -5.67
CA GLU A 112 13.14 12.24 -4.26
C GLU A 112 12.16 11.06 -4.10
N ILE A 113 11.33 10.83 -5.12
CA ILE A 113 10.44 9.68 -5.23
C ILE A 113 10.78 8.90 -6.50
N ASP A 114 11.14 7.63 -6.34
CA ASP A 114 11.17 6.66 -7.43
C ASP A 114 9.90 5.80 -7.38
N ALA A 115 8.87 6.29 -8.04
CA ALA A 115 7.59 5.62 -8.22
C ALA A 115 6.90 6.13 -9.48
N ALA A 116 6.09 5.28 -10.11
CA ALA A 116 5.21 5.73 -11.17
C ALA A 116 3.92 6.29 -10.56
N LEU A 117 3.67 7.58 -10.79
CA LEU A 117 2.43 8.26 -10.40
C LEU A 117 1.58 8.45 -11.66
N ILE A 118 0.51 7.68 -11.77
CA ILE A 118 -0.30 7.54 -12.98
C ILE A 118 -1.71 8.08 -12.71
N LYS A 119 -2.31 8.77 -13.68
CA LYS A 119 -3.72 9.18 -13.65
C LYS A 119 -4.62 7.96 -13.63
N ALA A 120 -5.43 7.79 -12.58
CA ALA A 120 -6.28 6.62 -12.43
C ALA A 120 -7.35 6.51 -13.52
N GLU A 121 -7.76 7.64 -14.09
CA GLU A 121 -8.83 7.73 -15.08
C GLU A 121 -8.47 7.09 -16.42
N LEU A 122 -7.18 6.85 -16.68
CA LEU A 122 -6.65 6.41 -17.98
C LEU A 122 -6.23 4.94 -18.04
N VAL A 123 -6.38 4.20 -16.94
CA VAL A 123 -6.03 2.77 -16.89
C VAL A 123 -7.27 1.98 -16.50
N VAL A 124 -7.78 1.17 -17.43
CA VAL A 124 -9.06 0.46 -17.27
C VAL A 124 -9.06 -0.46 -16.04
N GLU A 125 -8.02 -1.28 -15.90
CA GLU A 125 -7.94 -2.27 -14.84
C GLU A 125 -6.47 -2.72 -14.60
N PRO A 126 -6.21 -3.53 -13.55
CA PRO A 126 -4.86 -4.00 -13.24
C PRO A 126 -4.18 -4.77 -14.38
N PHE A 127 -4.91 -5.51 -15.22
CA PHE A 127 -4.34 -6.26 -16.34
C PHE A 127 -3.56 -5.36 -17.30
N VAL A 128 -4.15 -4.23 -17.72
CA VAL A 128 -3.51 -3.25 -18.61
C VAL A 128 -2.24 -2.67 -17.96
N LEU A 129 -2.30 -2.35 -16.66
CA LEU A 129 -1.13 -1.88 -15.92
C LEU A 129 -0.01 -2.93 -15.91
N LEU A 130 -0.36 -4.20 -15.68
CA LEU A 130 0.60 -5.30 -15.62
C LEU A 130 1.21 -5.61 -16.99
N ALA A 131 0.45 -5.49 -18.08
CA ALA A 131 0.98 -5.60 -19.44
C ALA A 131 2.07 -4.54 -19.68
N ALA A 132 1.80 -3.27 -19.34
CA ALA A 132 2.80 -2.20 -19.43
C ALA A 132 4.00 -2.41 -18.49
N ALA A 133 3.78 -2.93 -17.28
CA ALA A 133 4.85 -3.22 -16.33
C ALA A 133 5.76 -4.35 -16.80
N ASN A 134 5.19 -5.44 -17.32
CA ASN A 134 5.95 -6.54 -17.91
C ASN A 134 6.78 -6.06 -19.10
N ARG A 135 6.21 -5.23 -19.98
CA ARG A 135 6.97 -4.60 -21.07
C ARG A 135 8.13 -3.77 -20.51
N ALA A 136 7.89 -2.91 -19.53
CA ALA A 136 8.93 -2.05 -18.96
C ALA A 136 10.08 -2.85 -18.33
N VAL A 137 9.79 -3.92 -17.59
CA VAL A 137 10.85 -4.76 -16.99
C VAL A 137 11.63 -5.56 -18.04
N HIS A 138 11.00 -6.03 -19.11
CA HIS A 138 11.72 -6.70 -20.21
C HIS A 138 12.63 -5.72 -20.96
N GLN A 139 12.17 -4.49 -21.22
CA GLN A 139 13.04 -3.46 -21.81
C GLN A 139 14.21 -3.12 -20.88
N ALA A 140 14.00 -3.10 -19.57
CA ALA A 140 15.07 -2.93 -18.59
C ALA A 140 16.08 -4.10 -18.59
N ALA A 141 15.60 -5.34 -18.58
CA ALA A 141 16.42 -6.55 -18.59
C ALA A 141 17.36 -6.61 -19.82
N HIS A 142 16.89 -6.11 -20.96
CA HIS A 142 17.65 -6.07 -22.21
C HIS A 142 18.42 -4.76 -22.46
N ASN A 143 18.46 -3.82 -21.50
CA ASN A 143 19.07 -2.49 -21.66
C ASN A 143 18.51 -1.69 -22.85
N ARG A 144 17.20 -1.78 -23.07
CA ARG A 144 16.44 -1.13 -24.17
C ARG A 144 15.38 -0.15 -23.68
N MET A 145 15.45 0.29 -22.42
CA MET A 145 14.53 1.33 -21.92
C MET A 145 14.72 2.62 -22.72
N SER A 146 13.60 3.24 -23.10
CA SER A 146 13.60 4.56 -23.71
C SER A 146 13.79 5.68 -22.68
N THR A 147 13.40 5.42 -21.43
CA THR A 147 13.44 6.37 -20.33
C THR A 147 14.57 6.09 -19.34
N ARG A 148 14.80 7.02 -18.41
CA ARG A 148 15.92 6.95 -17.44
C ARG A 148 15.62 6.12 -16.18
N SER A 149 14.37 5.75 -15.95
CA SER A 149 13.98 4.96 -14.77
C SER A 149 12.88 3.98 -15.12
N LEU A 150 12.83 2.86 -14.42
CA LEU A 150 11.80 1.85 -14.63
C LEU A 150 10.38 2.40 -14.33
N SER A 151 10.27 3.32 -13.37
CA SER A 151 9.03 4.03 -13.06
C SER A 151 8.54 4.89 -14.23
N ALA A 152 9.44 5.62 -14.90
CA ALA A 152 9.10 6.38 -16.10
C ALA A 152 8.82 5.45 -17.30
N GLU A 153 9.54 4.32 -17.40
CA GLU A 153 9.36 3.33 -18.45
C GLU A 153 8.00 2.66 -18.38
N LEU A 154 7.46 2.45 -17.18
CA LEU A 154 6.08 1.99 -16.97
C LEU A 154 5.06 2.97 -17.55
N ILE A 155 5.19 4.26 -17.21
CA ILE A 155 4.28 5.31 -17.72
C ILE A 155 4.42 5.43 -19.24
N TYR A 156 5.65 5.38 -19.77
CA TYR A 156 5.91 5.34 -21.20
C TYR A 156 5.28 4.11 -21.85
N SER A 157 5.36 2.93 -21.23
CA SER A 157 4.82 1.69 -21.77
C SER A 157 3.30 1.67 -21.81
N LEU A 158 2.60 2.41 -20.94
CA LEU A 158 1.15 2.56 -21.03
C LEU A 158 0.71 3.28 -22.31
N SER A 159 1.52 4.19 -22.84
CA SER A 159 1.14 4.96 -24.02
C SER A 159 1.24 4.16 -25.32
N PRO A 160 0.26 4.25 -26.23
CA PRO A 160 0.36 3.65 -27.56
C PRO A 160 1.34 4.42 -28.47
N THR A 161 1.76 5.65 -28.11
CA THR A 161 2.64 6.49 -28.95
C THR A 161 4.10 6.39 -28.54
N ARG A 162 5.03 6.47 -29.50
CA ARG A 162 6.49 6.41 -29.23
C ARG A 162 7.06 7.70 -28.61
N ASN A 163 6.25 8.77 -28.52
CA ASN A 163 6.68 10.05 -27.97
C ASN A 163 6.76 9.98 -26.44
N ILE A 164 7.99 10.02 -25.91
CA ILE A 164 8.25 9.89 -24.46
C ILE A 164 7.57 11.03 -23.69
N SER A 165 7.79 12.28 -24.09
CA SER A 165 7.25 13.45 -23.38
C SER A 165 5.73 13.44 -23.36
N GLU A 166 5.10 13.16 -24.51
CA GLU A 166 3.64 13.03 -24.60
C GLU A 166 3.13 11.89 -23.71
N SER A 167 3.80 10.74 -23.70
CA SER A 167 3.41 9.60 -22.87
C SER A 167 3.41 9.95 -21.38
N LEU A 168 4.47 10.64 -20.92
CA LEU A 168 4.60 11.08 -19.52
C LEU A 168 3.56 12.15 -19.16
N ILE A 169 3.25 13.08 -20.06
CA ILE A 169 2.23 14.12 -19.84
C ILE A 169 0.82 13.50 -19.78
N ASN A 170 0.53 12.57 -20.69
CA ASN A 170 -0.79 11.97 -20.81
C ASN A 170 -1.09 11.04 -19.65
N PHE A 171 -0.21 10.07 -19.38
CA PHE A 171 -0.45 9.04 -18.35
C PHE A 171 0.08 9.41 -16.96
N GLY A 172 1.16 10.17 -16.89
CA GLY A 172 1.68 10.68 -15.62
C GLY A 172 0.74 11.72 -15.01
N ILE A 173 0.87 11.93 -13.71
CA ILE A 173 0.15 13.00 -13.01
C ILE A 173 0.49 14.37 -13.61
N SER A 174 -0.52 15.22 -13.71
CA SER A 174 -0.40 16.62 -14.09
C SER A 174 -1.16 17.50 -13.11
N GLU A 175 -0.99 18.82 -13.20
CA GLU A 175 -1.82 19.77 -12.46
C GLU A 175 -3.32 19.41 -12.58
N GLY A 176 -4.03 19.45 -11.44
CA GLY A 176 -5.44 19.08 -11.36
C GLY A 176 -5.74 17.59 -11.23
N SER A 177 -4.74 16.70 -11.28
CA SER A 177 -4.99 15.26 -11.04
C SER A 177 -5.48 15.04 -9.61
N GLU A 178 -6.56 14.28 -9.43
CA GLU A 178 -7.10 13.99 -8.09
C GLU A 178 -7.02 12.51 -7.73
N ASN A 179 -7.01 11.63 -8.73
CA ASN A 179 -6.98 10.19 -8.55
C ASN A 179 -5.72 9.59 -9.17
N LEU A 180 -4.99 8.84 -8.35
CA LEU A 180 -3.66 8.36 -8.69
C LEU A 180 -3.57 6.86 -8.50
N ILE A 181 -3.02 6.17 -9.49
CA ILE A 181 -2.43 4.85 -9.33
C ILE A 181 -0.94 5.06 -9.04
N VAL A 182 -0.48 4.50 -7.93
CA VAL A 182 0.90 4.60 -7.46
C VAL A 182 1.54 3.23 -7.55
N CYS A 183 2.59 3.12 -8.35
CA CYS A 183 3.33 1.88 -8.54
C CYS A 183 4.77 2.02 -8.06
N VAL A 184 5.23 1.07 -7.26
CA VAL A 184 6.61 1.00 -6.77
C VAL A 184 7.20 -0.37 -7.09
N PHE A 185 8.31 -0.37 -7.83
CA PHE A 185 9.04 -1.59 -8.16
C PHE A 185 9.86 -2.10 -6.96
N ASP A 186 9.92 -3.42 -6.86
CA ASP A 186 10.70 -4.19 -5.89
C ASP A 186 10.44 -3.78 -4.44
N ASP A 187 9.15 -3.65 -4.09
CA ASP A 187 8.67 -3.33 -2.74
C ASP A 187 7.85 -4.48 -2.13
N ALA A 188 8.42 -5.69 -2.16
CA ALA A 188 7.79 -6.88 -1.61
C ALA A 188 7.35 -6.71 -0.14
N LYS A 189 8.13 -5.97 0.65
CA LYS A 189 7.83 -5.67 2.06
C LYS A 189 6.84 -4.51 2.28
N GLY A 190 6.59 -3.67 1.27
CA GLY A 190 5.69 -2.51 1.35
C GLY A 190 6.30 -1.26 2.01
N SER A 191 7.58 -1.31 2.39
CA SER A 191 8.23 -0.24 3.13
C SER A 191 8.43 1.04 2.30
N LYS A 192 8.67 0.92 0.99
CA LYS A 192 8.80 2.09 0.10
C LYS A 192 7.43 2.74 -0.09
N MET A 193 6.40 1.95 -0.35
CA MET A 193 5.03 2.41 -0.50
C MET A 193 4.51 3.09 0.78
N VAL A 194 4.79 2.56 1.97
CA VAL A 194 4.40 3.20 3.24
C VAL A 194 5.10 4.54 3.48
N LYS A 195 6.36 4.69 3.04
CA LYS A 195 7.05 5.99 3.10
C LYS A 195 6.42 6.97 2.11
N LEU A 196 6.15 6.51 0.89
CA LEU A 196 5.52 7.31 -0.16
C LEU A 196 4.09 7.75 0.22
N SER A 197 3.29 6.86 0.79
CA SER A 197 1.92 7.16 1.20
C SER A 197 1.82 8.28 2.23
N LYS A 198 2.87 8.51 3.03
CA LYS A 198 2.94 9.63 3.98
C LYS A 198 3.17 10.99 3.31
N LYS A 199 3.74 10.99 2.09
CA LYS A 199 3.97 12.20 1.28
C LYS A 199 2.74 12.57 0.45
N ILE A 200 1.82 11.63 0.21
CA ILE A 200 0.60 11.86 -0.58
C ILE A 200 -0.50 12.39 0.34
N LYS A 201 -0.93 13.64 0.12
CA LYS A 201 -2.07 14.26 0.80
C LYS A 201 -3.36 13.87 0.08
N GLY A 202 -3.79 12.62 0.24
CA GLY A 202 -5.03 12.07 -0.32
C GLY A 202 -5.51 10.83 0.43
N LYS A 203 -6.61 10.23 -0.02
CA LYS A 203 -7.21 9.07 0.63
C LYS A 203 -6.82 7.79 -0.11
N PRO A 204 -6.12 6.84 0.54
CA PRO A 204 -5.92 5.53 -0.05
C PRO A 204 -7.24 4.77 -0.09
N VAL A 205 -7.59 4.22 -1.26
CA VAL A 205 -8.84 3.48 -1.47
C VAL A 205 -8.55 2.01 -1.74
N LYS A 206 -9.58 1.16 -1.61
CA LYS A 206 -9.47 -0.24 -2.01
C LYS A 206 -9.43 -0.38 -3.54
N PHE A 207 -8.87 -1.48 -4.02
CA PHE A 207 -8.73 -1.75 -5.45
C PHE A 207 -10.06 -1.80 -6.21
N GLU A 208 -11.16 -2.17 -5.56
CA GLU A 208 -12.47 -2.22 -6.19
C GLU A 208 -12.93 -0.84 -6.68
N LYS A 209 -12.47 0.23 -5.99
CA LYS A 209 -12.73 1.63 -6.36
C LYS A 209 -12.08 2.01 -7.70
N TRP A 210 -11.02 1.31 -8.12
CA TRP A 210 -10.26 1.65 -9.32
C TRP A 210 -11.17 1.76 -10.55
N MET A 211 -11.94 0.71 -10.83
CA MET A 211 -12.77 0.65 -12.04
C MET A 211 -13.82 1.76 -12.10
N GLU A 212 -14.25 2.28 -10.95
CA GLU A 212 -15.19 3.41 -10.86
C GLU A 212 -14.55 4.75 -11.27
N LEU A 213 -13.22 4.86 -11.26
CA LEU A 213 -12.49 6.10 -11.58
C LEU A 213 -12.21 6.23 -13.08
N VAL A 214 -12.40 5.16 -13.85
CA VAL A 214 -12.02 5.07 -15.27
C VAL A 214 -12.87 6.01 -16.11
N HIS A 215 -12.21 6.86 -16.91
CA HIS A 215 -12.87 7.77 -17.83
C HIS A 215 -12.78 7.25 -19.27
N TYR A 216 -13.72 6.37 -19.63
CA TYR A 216 -13.80 5.73 -20.95
C TYR A 216 -13.72 6.69 -22.15
N PRO A 217 -14.33 7.90 -22.14
CA PRO A 217 -14.17 8.83 -23.26
C PRO A 217 -12.72 9.28 -23.48
N SER A 218 -11.95 9.49 -22.40
CA SER A 218 -10.52 9.83 -22.51
C SER A 218 -9.71 8.66 -23.05
N ILE A 219 -9.98 7.45 -22.56
CA ILE A 219 -9.32 6.22 -23.02
C ILE A 219 -9.58 5.98 -24.50
N LYS A 220 -10.83 6.16 -24.94
CA LYS A 220 -11.21 6.06 -26.34
C LYS A 220 -10.38 6.99 -27.23
N LYS A 221 -10.23 8.25 -26.81
CA LYS A 221 -9.43 9.23 -27.56
C LYS A 221 -7.95 8.88 -27.55
N LEU A 222 -7.42 8.48 -26.40
CA LEU A 222 -6.00 8.22 -26.17
C LEU A 222 -5.49 6.99 -26.94
N TYR A 223 -6.29 5.93 -26.99
CA TYR A 223 -5.98 4.68 -27.73
C TYR A 223 -6.66 4.60 -29.10
N ASN A 224 -7.23 5.72 -29.59
CA ASN A 224 -7.93 5.81 -30.87
C ASN A 224 -8.97 4.69 -31.09
N LEU A 225 -9.75 4.37 -30.05
CA LEU A 225 -10.72 3.27 -30.05
C LEU A 225 -12.03 3.67 -30.73
N LYS A 226 -12.69 2.70 -31.35
CA LYS A 226 -14.07 2.84 -31.83
C LYS A 226 -15.04 2.72 -30.65
N THR A 227 -16.27 3.22 -30.83
CA THR A 227 -17.32 3.06 -29.80
C THR A 227 -17.70 1.59 -29.58
N SER A 228 -17.55 0.74 -30.61
CA SER A 228 -17.73 -0.71 -30.52
C SER A 228 -16.73 -1.34 -29.54
N ASP A 229 -15.48 -0.89 -29.58
CA ASP A 229 -14.38 -1.49 -28.83
C ASP A 229 -14.58 -1.27 -27.32
N LEU A 230 -15.13 -0.11 -26.91
CA LEU A 230 -15.47 0.17 -25.52
C LEU A 230 -16.54 -0.75 -24.92
N LYS A 231 -17.35 -1.39 -25.77
CA LYS A 231 -18.39 -2.33 -25.36
C LYS A 231 -17.95 -3.78 -25.50
N SER A 232 -16.75 -4.00 -26.06
CA SER A 232 -16.20 -5.33 -26.24
C SER A 232 -15.76 -5.91 -24.91
N GLU A 233 -15.92 -7.22 -24.74
CA GLU A 233 -15.29 -7.98 -23.66
C GLU A 233 -13.76 -7.96 -23.81
N ASP A 234 -13.26 -7.76 -25.03
CA ASP A 234 -11.83 -7.74 -25.36
C ASP A 234 -11.17 -6.35 -25.22
N LEU A 235 -11.83 -5.37 -24.60
CA LEU A 235 -11.30 -3.99 -24.50
C LEU A 235 -9.87 -3.96 -23.94
N CYS A 236 -9.62 -4.74 -22.89
CA CYS A 236 -8.33 -4.81 -22.23
C CYS A 236 -7.27 -5.48 -23.10
N ASP A 237 -7.65 -6.48 -23.90
CA ASP A 237 -6.76 -7.13 -24.86
C ASP A 237 -6.42 -6.21 -26.04
N ILE A 238 -7.40 -5.44 -26.53
CA ILE A 238 -7.17 -4.42 -27.57
C ILE A 238 -6.16 -3.38 -27.07
N ILE A 239 -6.32 -2.89 -25.83
CA ILE A 239 -5.39 -1.93 -25.23
C ILE A 239 -4.01 -2.57 -25.00
N ALA A 240 -3.96 -3.78 -24.45
CA ALA A 240 -2.70 -4.50 -24.22
C ALA A 240 -1.94 -4.75 -25.54
N ASN A 241 -2.66 -5.08 -26.62
CA ASN A 241 -2.07 -5.21 -27.94
C ASN A 241 -1.42 -3.91 -28.40
N GLN A 242 -2.07 -2.76 -28.24
CA GLN A 242 -1.47 -1.46 -28.59
C GLN A 242 -0.23 -1.13 -27.75
N ILE A 243 -0.22 -1.49 -26.46
CA ILE A 243 0.94 -1.34 -25.58
C ILE A 243 2.14 -2.16 -26.09
N VAL A 244 1.90 -3.42 -26.44
CA VAL A 244 2.96 -4.35 -26.85
C VAL A 244 3.42 -4.07 -28.28
N SER A 245 2.51 -3.74 -29.20
CA SER A 245 2.81 -3.45 -30.61
C SER A 245 3.31 -2.03 -30.85
N LYS A 246 3.44 -1.20 -29.81
CA LYS A 246 3.92 0.19 -29.87
C LYS A 246 5.20 0.37 -30.68
N ASP A 247 6.11 -0.60 -30.63
CA ASP A 247 7.38 -0.53 -31.35
C ASP A 247 7.26 -0.89 -32.84
N MET A 248 6.13 -1.45 -33.27
CA MET A 248 5.85 -1.81 -34.66
C MET A 248 5.15 -0.68 -35.43
N ILE A 249 4.67 0.34 -34.73
CA ILE A 249 3.97 1.49 -35.33
C ILE A 249 5.01 2.55 -35.67
N ASN A 250 5.23 2.76 -36.96
CA ASN A 250 6.13 3.78 -37.52
C ASN A 250 5.50 5.17 -37.47
#